data_AF-A0A5D2TJW8-F1
#
_entry.id   AF-A0A5D2TJW8-F1
#
_cell.length_a   1.000
_cell.length_b   1.000
_cell.length_c   1.000
_cell.angle_alpha   90.00
_cell.angle_beta   90.00
_cell.angle_gamma   90.00
#
_symmetry.space_group_name_H-M   'P 1'
#
loop_
_entity.id
_entity.type
_entity.pdbx_description
1 polymer ?
#
loop_
_entity_poly.entity_id
_entity_poly.type
_entity_poly.pdbx_seq_one_letter_code
_entity_poly.pdbx_strand_id
1 'polypeptide(L)'
;MEQQRSLSGSSQSPRSPSSQPYLSVSVTDPVKLGNGVQAYISYRVITKTNFPEYQGPEKIVIRRYSDFIWLRDRLFEKYKGIFIPPLPEKSAVEKFRFSAEFIEMRRQALDIFVNRIASHNLLQQSEDLRTFLQADEETMERLRSHETGIFKKKPADLMQMFKDVQSKVSDVVLGKEKPVEESNPEYEKLKQYVFELENHLAEAQKHAYRLVKRHRELGQSLSDFGKAAKLLGACEGQVLGKAFSDLGAKSEALSAKLQKEAHQLLMSFEEPLKDYVRAVQSIKATIGERANAFRQQCELAETMKLKEINLYASCHPFIMSCSLLAE
;
A
#
# COMPACT_ATOMS: atom_id res chain seq x y z
N MET A 1 -55.06 27.51 36.51
CA MET A 1 -54.21 27.75 35.34
C MET A 1 -52.99 26.88 35.51
N GLU A 2 -52.89 25.77 34.77
CA GLU A 2 -51.61 25.15 34.36
C GLU A 2 -51.96 24.03 33.38
N GLN A 3 -51.56 24.23 32.13
CA GLN A 3 -51.86 23.36 30.99
C GLN A 3 -50.97 22.12 31.02
N GLN A 4 -51.59 20.94 30.91
CA GLN A 4 -50.90 19.68 30.60
C GLN A 4 -50.38 19.71 29.15
N ARG A 5 -49.05 19.65 28.99
CA ARG A 5 -48.39 19.41 27.70
C ARG A 5 -48.42 17.92 27.38
N SER A 6 -49.11 17.58 26.31
CA SER A 6 -48.98 16.32 25.57
C SER A 6 -47.60 16.22 24.91
N LEU A 7 -46.80 15.21 25.26
CA LEU A 7 -45.59 14.84 24.54
C LEU A 7 -45.89 13.65 23.63
N SER A 8 -45.88 13.93 22.33
CA SER A 8 -45.97 12.95 21.25
C SER A 8 -44.72 12.09 21.20
N GLY A 9 -44.86 10.79 21.46
CA GLY A 9 -43.82 9.80 21.19
C GLY A 9 -43.69 9.59 19.69
N SER A 10 -42.58 10.03 19.09
CA SER A 10 -42.20 9.64 17.73
C SER A 10 -41.57 8.25 17.77
N SER A 11 -42.37 7.24 17.40
CA SER A 11 -41.87 5.91 17.07
C SER A 11 -40.89 6.02 15.90
N GLN A 12 -39.61 5.73 16.14
CA GLN A 12 -38.64 5.59 15.05
C GLN A 12 -38.94 4.29 14.29
N SER A 13 -39.41 4.42 13.05
CA SER A 13 -39.51 3.33 12.08
C SER A 13 -38.13 2.72 11.78
N PRO A 14 -38.05 1.42 11.39
CA PRO A 14 -36.80 0.81 10.97
C PRO A 14 -36.30 1.52 9.70
N ARG A 15 -35.09 2.08 9.74
CA ARG A 15 -34.43 2.67 8.57
C ARG A 15 -34.41 1.65 7.43
N SER A 16 -35.06 2.00 6.32
CA SER A 16 -34.87 1.35 5.02
C SER A 16 -33.36 1.28 4.70
N PRO A 17 -32.85 0.18 4.11
CA PRO A 17 -31.47 0.16 3.63
C PRO A 17 -31.30 1.29 2.61
N SER A 18 -30.25 2.10 2.78
CA SER A 18 -29.93 3.19 1.88
C SER A 18 -29.77 2.65 0.45
N SER A 19 -30.52 3.18 -0.49
CA SER A 19 -30.48 2.80 -1.92
C SER A 19 -29.19 3.24 -2.64
N GLN A 20 -28.19 3.76 -1.93
CA GLN A 20 -26.95 4.21 -2.54
C GLN A 20 -26.05 3.01 -2.87
N PRO A 21 -25.43 2.99 -4.07
CA PRO A 21 -24.45 1.97 -4.42
C PRO A 21 -23.30 1.92 -3.42
N TYR A 22 -22.91 0.74 -2.96
CA TYR A 22 -21.79 0.55 -2.05
C TYR A 22 -21.03 -0.75 -2.36
N LEU A 23 -19.73 -0.73 -2.11
CA LEU A 23 -18.88 -1.92 -2.06
C LEU A 23 -18.01 -1.82 -0.81
N SER A 24 -18.24 -2.72 0.13
CA SER A 24 -17.45 -2.84 1.35
C SER A 24 -16.77 -4.20 1.37
N VAL A 25 -15.49 -4.20 1.71
CA VAL A 25 -14.69 -5.43 1.77
C VAL A 25 -14.07 -5.55 3.17
N SER A 26 -13.96 -6.76 3.69
CA SER A 26 -13.30 -7.03 4.97
C SER A 26 -12.37 -8.23 4.85
N VAL A 27 -11.11 -8.07 5.27
CA VAL A 27 -10.08 -9.11 5.27
C VAL A 27 -9.91 -9.60 6.71
N THR A 28 -10.30 -10.84 6.99
CA THR A 28 -10.40 -11.41 8.34
C THR A 28 -9.76 -12.80 8.41
N ASP A 29 -9.73 -13.37 9.62
CA ASP A 29 -9.43 -14.78 9.91
C ASP A 29 -8.22 -15.33 9.15
N PRO A 30 -7.00 -14.89 9.51
CA PRO A 30 -5.80 -15.43 8.91
C PRO A 30 -5.61 -16.90 9.32
N VAL A 31 -5.51 -17.80 8.33
CA VAL A 31 -5.33 -19.24 8.55
C VAL A 31 -4.11 -19.73 7.79
N LYS A 32 -3.24 -20.47 8.49
CA LYS A 32 -2.11 -21.18 7.86
C LYS A 32 -2.64 -22.42 7.13
N LEU A 33 -2.41 -22.47 5.82
CA LEU A 33 -2.75 -23.60 4.97
C LEU A 33 -1.48 -24.25 4.43
N GLY A 34 -1.56 -25.56 4.18
CA GLY A 34 -0.45 -26.37 3.67
C GLY A 34 0.58 -26.75 4.74
N ASN A 35 1.48 -27.65 4.34
CA ASN A 35 2.52 -28.21 5.21
C ASN A 35 3.93 -27.94 4.64
N GLY A 36 4.94 -27.90 5.52
CA GLY A 36 6.34 -27.71 5.12
C GLY A 36 6.62 -26.37 4.45
N VAL A 37 7.51 -26.39 3.45
CA VAL A 37 8.02 -25.19 2.74
C VAL A 37 6.92 -24.48 1.94
N GLN A 38 5.88 -25.21 1.52
CA GLN A 38 4.77 -24.68 0.72
C GLN A 38 3.65 -24.05 1.57
N ALA A 39 3.77 -24.05 2.90
CA ALA A 39 2.75 -23.47 3.76
C ALA A 39 2.63 -21.95 3.57
N TYR A 40 1.40 -21.44 3.51
CA TYR A 40 1.10 -20.02 3.35
C TYR A 40 -0.02 -19.56 4.28
N ILE A 41 -0.13 -18.25 4.48
CA ILE A 41 -1.26 -17.65 5.19
C ILE A 41 -2.31 -17.24 4.19
N SER A 42 -3.52 -17.71 4.41
CA SER A 42 -4.74 -17.32 3.72
C SER A 42 -5.58 -16.41 4.60
N TYR A 43 -6.48 -15.65 3.99
CA TYR A 43 -7.36 -14.69 4.62
C TYR A 43 -8.78 -14.90 4.10
N ARG A 44 -9.76 -14.73 4.98
CA ARG A 44 -11.16 -14.67 4.59
C ARG A 44 -11.49 -13.25 4.12
N VAL A 45 -11.83 -13.12 2.84
CA VAL A 45 -12.26 -11.85 2.23
C VAL A 45 -13.77 -11.87 2.10
N ILE A 46 -14.44 -10.98 2.84
CA ILE A 46 -15.89 -10.83 2.85
C ILE A 46 -16.23 -9.57 2.05
N THR A 47 -17.03 -9.73 1.00
CA THR A 47 -17.52 -8.64 0.16
C THR A 47 -18.98 -8.42 0.45
N LYS A 48 -19.38 -7.18 0.74
CA LYS A 48 -20.77 -6.76 0.91
C LYS A 48 -21.08 -5.63 -0.07
N THR A 49 -22.13 -5.78 -0.86
CA THR A 49 -22.45 -4.82 -1.91
C THR A 49 -23.90 -4.92 -2.37
N ASN A 50 -24.41 -3.87 -2.99
CA ASN A 50 -25.66 -3.87 -3.75
C ASN A 50 -25.43 -3.69 -5.26
N PHE A 51 -24.18 -3.80 -5.74
CA PHE A 51 -23.87 -3.76 -7.17
C PHE A 51 -24.43 -5.01 -7.88
N PRO A 52 -25.15 -4.84 -9.01
CA PRO A 52 -25.81 -5.97 -9.69
C PRO A 52 -24.82 -6.93 -10.35
N GLU A 53 -23.59 -6.49 -10.61
CA GLU A 53 -22.56 -7.32 -11.23
C GLU A 53 -21.81 -8.23 -10.22
N TYR A 54 -22.29 -8.27 -8.97
CA TYR A 54 -21.83 -9.20 -7.93
C TYR A 54 -22.89 -10.27 -7.65
N GLN A 55 -22.42 -11.48 -7.34
CA GLN A 55 -23.27 -12.64 -7.03
C GLN A 55 -23.91 -12.53 -5.64
N GLY A 56 -24.91 -11.65 -5.52
CA GLY A 56 -25.67 -11.44 -4.30
C GLY A 56 -25.07 -10.38 -3.36
N PRO A 57 -25.76 -10.11 -2.22
CA PRO A 57 -25.42 -9.01 -1.34
C PRO A 57 -24.17 -9.25 -0.49
N GLU A 58 -23.77 -10.51 -0.35
CA GLU A 58 -22.60 -10.93 0.42
C GLU A 58 -21.90 -12.11 -0.27
N LYS A 59 -20.57 -12.04 -0.42
CA LYS A 59 -19.74 -13.13 -0.94
C LYS A 59 -18.52 -13.29 -0.06
N ILE A 60 -18.17 -14.54 0.24
CA ILE A 60 -16.98 -14.89 1.01
C ILE A 60 -16.05 -15.70 0.11
N VAL A 61 -14.78 -15.30 0.05
CA VAL A 61 -13.71 -16.03 -0.67
C VAL A 61 -12.47 -16.14 0.21
N ILE A 62 -11.63 -17.12 -0.09
CA ILE A 62 -10.33 -17.28 0.56
C ILE A 62 -9.25 -16.74 -0.39
N ARG A 63 -8.32 -15.94 0.13
CA ARG A 63 -7.22 -15.35 -0.63
C ARG A 63 -5.92 -15.43 0.15
N ARG A 64 -4.80 -15.69 -0.52
CA ARG A 64 -3.45 -15.58 0.04
C ARG A 64 -2.77 -14.30 -0.46
N TYR A 65 -1.69 -13.90 0.20
CA TYR A 65 -0.97 -12.65 -0.12
C TYR A 65 -0.61 -12.49 -1.62
N SER A 66 -0.31 -13.58 -2.34
CA SER A 66 -0.03 -13.50 -3.78
C SER A 66 -1.25 -13.16 -4.64
N ASP A 67 -2.48 -13.40 -4.18
CA ASP A 67 -3.69 -12.93 -4.88
C ASP A 67 -3.80 -11.41 -4.85
N PHE A 68 -3.41 -10.80 -3.74
CA PHE A 68 -3.38 -9.35 -3.60
C PHE A 68 -2.29 -8.73 -4.48
N ILE A 69 -1.14 -9.40 -4.62
CA ILE A 69 -0.10 -9.02 -5.58
C ILE A 69 -0.65 -9.06 -7.01
N TRP A 70 -1.29 -10.16 -7.39
CA TRP A 70 -1.94 -10.30 -8.70
C TRP A 70 -2.89 -9.13 -8.98
N LEU A 71 -3.80 -8.83 -8.03
CA LEU A 71 -4.73 -7.71 -8.19
C LEU A 71 -4.01 -6.37 -8.37
N ARG A 72 -3.01 -6.08 -7.53
CA ARG A 72 -2.24 -4.84 -7.62
C ARG A 72 -1.58 -4.70 -8.99
N ASP A 73 -0.92 -5.75 -9.47
CA ASP A 73 -0.16 -5.73 -10.72
C ASP A 73 -1.08 -5.54 -11.92
N ARG A 74 -2.24 -6.21 -11.92
CA ARG A 74 -3.27 -6.04 -12.94
C ARG A 74 -3.85 -4.64 -13.00
N LEU A 75 -4.15 -4.06 -11.85
CA LEU A 75 -4.63 -2.69 -11.79
C LEU A 75 -3.54 -1.71 -12.27
N PHE A 76 -2.29 -1.94 -11.87
CA PHE A 76 -1.16 -1.09 -12.27
C PHE A 76 -0.88 -1.13 -13.77
N GLU A 77 -1.07 -2.28 -14.42
CA GLU A 77 -0.92 -2.41 -15.87
C GLU A 77 -2.05 -1.74 -16.64
N LYS A 78 -3.30 -1.94 -16.19
CA LYS A 78 -4.50 -1.52 -16.91
C LYS A 78 -4.86 -0.04 -16.68
N TYR A 79 -4.61 0.49 -15.49
CA TYR A 79 -5.02 1.83 -15.10
C TYR A 79 -3.83 2.80 -15.02
N LYS A 80 -3.22 3.08 -16.17
CA LYS A 80 -2.09 4.03 -16.27
C LYS A 80 -2.49 5.44 -15.84
N GLY A 81 -1.60 6.09 -15.08
CA GLY A 81 -1.84 7.42 -14.52
C GLY A 81 -2.66 7.43 -13.23
N ILE A 82 -3.13 6.28 -12.75
CA ILE A 82 -3.78 6.13 -11.43
C ILE A 82 -2.78 5.44 -10.50
N PHE A 83 -2.49 6.05 -9.35
CA PHE A 83 -1.64 5.38 -8.37
C PHE A 83 -2.42 4.23 -7.72
N ILE A 84 -1.79 3.06 -7.66
CA ILE A 84 -2.38 1.90 -7.00
C ILE A 84 -1.93 1.89 -5.53
N PRO A 85 -2.86 1.73 -4.56
CA PRO A 85 -2.50 1.65 -3.15
C PRO A 85 -1.41 0.60 -2.89
N PRO A 86 -0.45 0.87 -1.99
CA PRO A 86 0.65 -0.05 -1.74
C PRO A 86 0.16 -1.31 -1.00
N LEU A 87 0.86 -2.42 -1.24
CA LEU A 87 0.71 -3.63 -0.43
C LEU A 87 1.68 -3.61 0.75
N PRO A 88 1.37 -4.30 1.87
CA PRO A 88 2.36 -4.56 2.91
C PRO A 88 3.53 -5.37 2.34
N GLU A 89 4.69 -5.29 2.99
CA GLU A 89 5.89 -5.96 2.52
C GLU A 89 5.77 -7.49 2.46
N LYS A 90 6.44 -8.07 1.46
CA LYS A 90 6.68 -9.52 1.42
C LYS A 90 7.71 -9.82 2.48
N SER A 91 7.34 -10.57 3.53
CA SER A 91 8.28 -11.03 4.55
C SER A 91 9.48 -11.71 3.89
N ALA A 92 10.65 -11.09 3.96
CA ALA A 92 11.89 -11.65 3.41
C ALA A 92 12.52 -12.69 4.35
N VAL A 93 12.09 -12.73 5.62
CA VAL A 93 12.68 -13.58 6.65
C VAL A 93 11.68 -14.65 7.09
N GLU A 94 12.01 -15.90 6.79
CA GLU A 94 11.09 -17.03 6.98
C GLU A 94 10.64 -17.22 8.43
N LYS A 95 11.50 -16.87 9.40
CA LYS A 95 11.19 -16.97 10.83
C LYS A 95 10.06 -16.04 11.29
N PHE A 96 9.88 -14.89 10.63
CA PHE A 96 8.90 -13.89 11.05
C PHE A 96 7.57 -13.98 10.30
N ARG A 97 7.53 -14.68 9.16
CA ARG A 97 6.32 -14.74 8.30
C ARG A 97 5.11 -15.40 8.96
N PHE A 98 5.31 -16.15 10.04
CA PHE A 98 4.27 -16.85 10.80
C PHE A 98 4.09 -16.33 12.22
N SER A 99 4.71 -15.20 12.60
CA SER A 99 4.44 -14.60 13.90
C SER A 99 3.02 -14.00 13.89
N ALA A 100 2.30 -14.12 15.01
CA ALA A 100 0.95 -13.58 15.13
C ALA A 100 0.91 -12.06 14.87
N GLU A 101 1.92 -11.33 15.38
CA GLU A 101 2.08 -9.90 15.13
C GLU A 101 2.20 -9.59 13.63
N PHE A 102 3.07 -10.30 12.91
CA PHE A 102 3.25 -10.07 11.48
C PHE A 102 1.98 -10.41 10.68
N ILE A 103 1.31 -11.50 11.03
CA ILE A 103 0.07 -11.94 10.39
C ILE A 103 -1.02 -10.88 10.55
N GLU A 104 -1.20 -10.33 11.75
CA GLU A 104 -2.21 -9.31 12.03
C GLU A 104 -1.88 -7.97 11.36
N MET A 105 -0.62 -7.51 11.42
CA MET A 105 -0.16 -6.32 10.70
C MET A 105 -0.48 -6.42 9.20
N ARG A 106 -0.14 -7.58 8.61
CA ARG A 106 -0.40 -7.81 7.19
C ARG A 106 -1.90 -7.84 6.91
N ARG A 107 -2.70 -8.50 7.75
CA ARG A 107 -4.16 -8.56 7.58
C ARG A 107 -4.76 -7.15 7.55
N GLN A 108 -4.40 -6.28 8.49
CA GLN A 108 -4.86 -4.88 8.54
C GLN A 108 -4.45 -4.10 7.28
N ALA A 109 -3.21 -4.23 6.84
CA ALA A 109 -2.73 -3.54 5.65
C ALA A 109 -3.44 -4.05 4.36
N LEU A 110 -3.73 -5.35 4.26
CA LEU A 110 -4.51 -5.90 3.14
C LEU A 110 -5.96 -5.42 3.15
N ASP A 111 -6.56 -5.29 4.33
CA ASP A 111 -7.91 -4.72 4.51
C ASP A 111 -7.98 -3.26 4.04
N ILE A 112 -6.99 -2.44 4.42
CA ILE A 112 -6.87 -1.05 3.97
C ILE A 112 -6.67 -0.99 2.45
N PHE A 113 -5.76 -1.82 1.91
CA PHE A 113 -5.47 -1.87 0.48
C PHE A 113 -6.72 -2.12 -0.37
N VAL A 114 -7.48 -3.17 -0.05
CA VAL A 114 -8.64 -3.54 -0.86
C VAL A 114 -9.77 -2.53 -0.71
N ASN A 115 -9.97 -1.96 0.48
CA ASN A 115 -10.98 -0.92 0.68
C ASN A 115 -10.64 0.38 -0.06
N ARG A 116 -9.36 0.77 -0.13
CA ARG A 116 -8.94 1.94 -0.95
C ARG A 116 -9.25 1.75 -2.43
N ILE A 117 -9.01 0.54 -2.95
CA ILE A 117 -9.38 0.18 -4.33
C ILE A 117 -10.91 0.22 -4.49
N ALA A 118 -11.64 -0.41 -3.57
CA ALA A 118 -13.10 -0.45 -3.61
C ALA A 118 -13.76 0.93 -3.46
N SER A 119 -13.10 1.90 -2.83
CA SER A 119 -13.58 3.29 -2.71
C SER A 119 -13.24 4.18 -3.92
N HIS A 120 -12.36 3.73 -4.81
CA HIS A 120 -11.92 4.55 -5.93
C HIS A 120 -12.85 4.35 -7.14
N ASN A 121 -13.50 5.43 -7.60
CA ASN A 121 -14.54 5.40 -8.65
C ASN A 121 -14.18 4.53 -9.88
N LEU A 122 -12.95 4.64 -10.38
CA LEU A 122 -12.51 3.87 -11.56
C LEU A 122 -12.03 2.45 -11.25
N LEU A 123 -11.45 2.21 -10.07
CA LEU A 123 -10.88 0.90 -9.73
C LEU A 123 -11.97 -0.04 -9.18
N GLN A 124 -13.00 0.52 -8.54
CA GLN A 124 -14.18 -0.21 -8.06
C GLN A 124 -14.90 -0.95 -9.19
N GLN A 125 -14.87 -0.39 -10.40
CA GLN A 125 -15.48 -0.96 -11.60
C GLN A 125 -14.58 -1.97 -12.33
N SER A 126 -13.40 -2.28 -11.77
CA SER A 126 -12.46 -3.19 -12.42
C SER A 126 -12.95 -4.63 -12.43
N GLU A 127 -12.90 -5.26 -13.60
CA GLU A 127 -13.11 -6.70 -13.75
C GLU A 127 -12.07 -7.55 -12.99
N ASP A 128 -10.84 -7.04 -12.82
CA ASP A 128 -9.81 -7.74 -12.04
C ASP A 128 -10.15 -7.69 -10.53
N LEU A 129 -10.69 -6.57 -10.04
CA LEU A 129 -11.21 -6.48 -8.67
C LEU A 129 -12.42 -7.42 -8.48
N ARG A 130 -13.36 -7.40 -9.43
CA ARG A 130 -14.52 -8.29 -9.42
C ARG A 130 -14.11 -9.76 -9.35
N THR A 131 -13.16 -10.15 -10.18
CA THR A 131 -12.59 -11.50 -10.22
C THR A 131 -11.95 -11.85 -8.88
N PHE A 132 -11.11 -10.95 -8.34
CA PHE A 132 -10.50 -11.10 -7.02
C PHE A 132 -11.53 -11.30 -5.91
N LEU A 133 -12.69 -10.65 -5.95
CA LEU A 133 -13.71 -10.73 -4.89
C LEU A 133 -14.68 -11.92 -5.04
N GLN A 134 -14.78 -12.55 -6.22
CA GLN A 134 -15.82 -13.55 -6.49
C GLN A 134 -15.30 -14.93 -6.92
N ALA A 135 -14.12 -15.01 -7.54
CA ALA A 135 -13.59 -16.25 -8.08
C ALA A 135 -13.31 -17.30 -6.98
N ASP A 136 -13.41 -18.58 -7.31
CA ASP A 136 -12.93 -19.65 -6.42
C ASP A 136 -11.39 -19.72 -6.39
N GLU A 137 -10.84 -20.54 -5.50
CA GLU A 137 -9.38 -20.70 -5.37
C GLU A 137 -8.75 -21.33 -6.62
N GLU A 138 -9.46 -22.25 -7.30
CA GLU A 138 -8.94 -22.90 -8.50
C GLU A 138 -8.73 -21.90 -9.63
N THR A 139 -9.70 -21.01 -9.87
CA THR A 139 -9.61 -19.94 -10.85
C THR A 139 -8.48 -18.98 -10.50
N MET A 140 -8.35 -18.58 -9.23
CA MET A 140 -7.26 -17.70 -8.79
C MET A 140 -5.87 -18.33 -8.94
N GLU A 141 -5.72 -19.63 -8.65
CA GLU A 141 -4.44 -20.32 -8.86
C GLU A 141 -4.05 -20.35 -10.34
N ARG A 142 -5.01 -20.57 -11.25
CA ARG A 142 -4.75 -20.53 -12.71
C ARG A 142 -4.30 -19.14 -13.16
N LEU A 143 -4.98 -18.08 -12.70
CA LEU A 143 -4.65 -16.69 -13.07
C LEU A 143 -3.25 -16.28 -12.60
N ARG A 144 -2.90 -16.59 -11.35
CA ARG A 144 -1.54 -16.35 -10.83
C ARG A 144 -0.48 -17.13 -11.58
N SER A 145 -0.76 -18.40 -11.88
CA SER A 145 0.20 -19.29 -12.55
C SER A 145 0.50 -18.81 -13.98
N HIS A 146 -0.52 -18.38 -14.72
CA HIS A 146 -0.35 -17.86 -16.08
C HIS A 146 0.54 -16.60 -16.13
N GLU A 147 0.49 -15.74 -15.10
CA GLU A 147 1.32 -14.53 -15.05
C GLU A 147 2.77 -14.78 -14.64
N THR A 148 3.05 -15.82 -13.85
CA THR A 148 4.43 -16.15 -13.46
C THR A 148 5.36 -16.45 -14.65
N GLY A 149 4.80 -16.74 -15.83
CA GLY A 149 5.55 -16.93 -17.07
C GLY A 149 5.85 -15.66 -17.88
N ILE A 150 5.09 -14.56 -17.69
CA ILE A 150 5.12 -13.38 -18.60
C ILE A 150 5.63 -12.12 -17.89
N PHE A 151 5.42 -11.94 -16.58
CA PHE A 151 5.77 -10.71 -15.86
C PHE A 151 6.73 -10.96 -14.68
N LYS A 152 8.03 -11.08 -14.98
CA LYS A 152 9.12 -10.87 -14.01
C LYS A 152 9.52 -9.38 -13.93
N LYS A 153 8.58 -8.43 -13.82
CA LYS A 153 8.96 -7.08 -13.36
C LYS A 153 9.08 -7.14 -11.85
N LYS A 154 10.31 -7.37 -11.37
CA LYS A 154 10.56 -7.49 -9.92
C LYS A 154 10.23 -6.15 -9.24
N PRO A 155 9.87 -6.12 -7.94
CA PRO A 155 9.90 -4.87 -7.18
C PRO A 155 11.30 -4.21 -7.17
N ALA A 156 12.35 -4.98 -7.46
CA ALA A 156 13.67 -4.48 -7.77
C ALA A 156 13.70 -3.61 -9.05
N ASP A 157 12.87 -3.88 -10.06
CA ASP A 157 12.73 -3.01 -11.25
C ASP A 157 12.03 -1.69 -10.90
N LEU A 158 11.14 -1.65 -9.90
CA LEU A 158 10.57 -0.38 -9.42
C LEU A 158 11.68 0.50 -8.82
N MET A 159 12.51 -0.07 -7.93
CA MET A 159 13.68 0.62 -7.38
C MET A 159 14.74 0.94 -8.45
N GLN A 160 14.91 0.08 -9.44
CA GLN A 160 15.82 0.30 -10.56
C GLN A 160 15.32 1.43 -11.46
N MET A 161 14.00 1.52 -11.73
CA MET A 161 13.39 2.65 -12.44
C MET A 161 13.59 3.96 -11.66
N PHE A 162 13.46 3.96 -10.33
CA PHE A 162 13.79 5.13 -9.49
C PHE A 162 15.28 5.51 -9.60
N LYS A 163 16.17 4.52 -9.57
CA LYS A 163 17.62 4.72 -9.68
C LYS A 163 18.04 5.16 -11.08
N ASP A 164 17.32 4.72 -12.11
CA ASP A 164 17.52 5.11 -13.51
C ASP A 164 17.00 6.52 -13.82
N VAL A 165 15.96 6.97 -13.11
CA VAL A 165 15.52 8.38 -13.14
C VAL A 165 16.55 9.28 -12.47
N GLN A 166 17.21 8.82 -11.41
CA GLN A 166 18.26 9.58 -10.72
C GLN A 166 19.63 9.52 -11.43
N SER A 167 19.98 8.39 -12.06
CA SER A 167 21.27 8.20 -12.74
C SER A 167 21.32 8.82 -14.14
N LYS A 168 20.17 9.02 -14.81
CA LYS A 168 20.10 9.73 -16.09
C LYS A 168 20.27 11.26 -15.98
N VAL A 169 20.42 11.79 -14.76
CA VAL A 169 20.91 13.16 -14.54
C VAL A 169 22.42 13.28 -14.84
N SER A 170 23.14 12.15 -14.97
CA SER A 170 24.56 12.14 -15.37
C SER A 170 24.81 12.09 -16.88
N ASP A 171 23.78 11.92 -17.71
CA ASP A 171 23.91 11.81 -19.18
C ASP A 171 23.99 13.17 -19.91
N VAL A 172 24.19 14.27 -19.17
CA VAL A 172 24.43 15.62 -19.70
C VAL A 172 25.77 15.73 -20.47
N VAL A 173 26.61 14.68 -20.44
CA VAL A 173 27.93 14.63 -21.09
C VAL A 173 27.87 14.26 -22.58
N LEU A 174 26.72 13.83 -23.12
CA LEU A 174 26.60 13.39 -24.52
C LEU A 174 25.80 14.32 -25.46
N GLY A 175 25.51 15.56 -25.06
CA GLY A 175 24.88 16.54 -25.95
C GLY A 175 23.48 16.15 -26.46
N LYS A 176 22.85 15.13 -25.86
CA LYS A 176 21.43 14.86 -26.06
C LYS A 176 20.65 15.94 -25.33
N GLU A 177 19.79 16.62 -26.07
CA GLU A 177 18.88 17.65 -25.56
C GLU A 177 18.24 17.20 -24.23
N LYS A 178 18.06 18.14 -23.30
CA LYS A 178 17.43 17.84 -22.01
C LYS A 178 16.13 17.06 -22.26
N PRO A 179 15.87 15.96 -21.52
CA PRO A 179 14.63 15.22 -21.68
C PRO A 179 13.46 16.20 -21.62
N VAL A 180 12.58 16.16 -22.62
CA VAL A 180 11.40 17.03 -22.67
C VAL A 180 10.61 16.83 -21.37
N GLU A 181 10.61 17.86 -20.52
CA GLU A 181 10.00 17.80 -19.19
C GLU A 181 8.76 18.71 -19.18
N GLU A 182 7.68 18.21 -18.58
CA GLU A 182 6.41 18.94 -18.50
C GLU A 182 6.59 20.19 -17.63
N SER A 183 6.66 21.37 -18.25
CA SER A 183 6.89 22.66 -17.57
C SER A 183 5.63 23.32 -17.03
N ASN A 184 4.59 22.55 -16.71
CA ASN A 184 3.35 23.10 -16.14
C ASN A 184 3.62 23.53 -14.69
N PRO A 185 3.47 24.82 -14.33
CA PRO A 185 3.79 25.31 -12.99
C PRO A 185 2.97 24.65 -11.87
N GLU A 186 1.72 24.28 -12.12
CA GLU A 186 0.87 23.62 -11.12
C GLU A 186 1.35 22.17 -10.86
N TYR A 187 1.75 21.48 -11.93
CA TYR A 187 2.28 20.13 -11.84
C TYR A 187 3.66 20.10 -11.15
N GLU A 188 4.53 21.07 -11.43
CA GLU A 188 5.82 21.21 -10.73
C GLU A 188 5.63 21.44 -9.24
N LYS A 189 4.70 22.31 -8.83
CA LYS A 189 4.34 22.52 -7.42
C LYS A 189 3.84 21.24 -6.76
N LEU A 190 2.97 20.49 -7.44
CA LEU A 190 2.48 19.20 -6.95
C LEU A 190 3.63 18.19 -6.79
N LYS A 191 4.51 18.09 -7.80
CA LYS A 191 5.70 17.22 -7.76
C LYS A 191 6.58 17.58 -6.57
N GLN A 192 6.91 18.85 -6.37
CA GLN A 192 7.72 19.31 -5.23
C GLN A 192 7.06 18.95 -3.90
N TYR A 193 5.77 19.24 -3.74
CA TYR A 193 5.00 18.89 -2.53
C TYR A 193 5.07 17.39 -2.21
N VAL A 194 4.88 16.52 -3.21
CA VAL A 194 4.93 15.05 -3.01
C VAL A 194 6.32 14.60 -2.53
N PHE A 195 7.39 15.19 -3.04
CA PHE A 195 8.76 14.84 -2.63
C PHE A 195 9.07 15.34 -1.21
N GLU A 196 8.64 16.55 -0.84
CA GLU A 196 8.78 17.06 0.52
C GLU A 196 7.95 16.25 1.52
N LEU A 197 6.73 15.87 1.14
CA LEU A 197 5.85 15.04 1.96
C LEU A 197 6.48 13.67 2.25
N GLU A 198 7.15 13.05 1.27
CA GLU A 198 7.89 11.80 1.51
C GLU A 198 8.97 11.98 2.58
N ASN A 199 9.75 13.05 2.51
CA ASN A 199 10.81 13.32 3.48
C ASN A 199 10.25 13.49 4.90
N HIS A 200 9.18 14.27 5.05
CA HIS A 200 8.52 14.46 6.34
C HIS A 200 7.93 13.17 6.89
N LEU A 201 7.23 12.38 6.06
CA LEU A 201 6.65 11.10 6.47
C LEU A 201 7.73 10.07 6.81
N ALA A 202 8.84 10.02 6.07
CA ALA A 202 9.93 9.09 6.31
C ALA A 202 10.64 9.40 7.64
N GLU A 203 10.90 10.67 7.96
CA GLU A 203 11.51 11.02 9.25
C GLU A 203 10.52 10.76 10.40
N ALA A 204 9.23 11.08 10.23
CA ALA A 204 8.19 10.74 11.21
C ALA A 204 8.10 9.23 11.46
N GLN A 205 8.10 8.41 10.40
CA GLN A 205 8.11 6.95 10.48
C GLN A 205 9.34 6.43 11.23
N LYS A 206 10.52 7.00 10.99
CA LYS A 206 11.76 6.67 11.70
C LYS A 206 11.72 7.05 13.18
N HIS A 207 11.07 8.16 13.53
CA HIS A 207 10.82 8.51 14.93
C HIS A 207 9.83 7.54 15.60
N ALA A 208 8.74 7.17 14.92
CA ALA A 208 7.77 6.20 15.42
C ALA A 208 8.41 4.82 15.66
N TYR A 209 9.22 4.32 14.72
CA TYR A 209 10.00 3.09 14.89
C TYR A 209 10.92 3.14 16.11
N ARG A 210 11.66 4.25 16.29
CA ARG A 210 12.53 4.45 17.46
C ARG A 210 11.74 4.40 18.76
N LEU A 211 10.56 5.01 18.81
CA LEU A 211 9.70 5.02 19.98
C LEU A 211 9.23 3.60 20.36
N VAL A 212 8.67 2.86 19.40
CA VAL A 212 8.23 1.46 19.60
C VAL A 212 9.40 0.60 20.06
N LYS A 213 10.56 0.74 19.41
CA LYS A 213 11.78 0.02 19.77
C LYS A 213 12.21 0.30 21.21
N ARG A 214 12.21 1.57 21.63
CA ARG A 214 12.56 1.99 23.00
C ARG A 214 11.61 1.39 24.04
N HIS A 215 10.30 1.39 23.81
CA HIS A 215 9.34 0.78 24.73
C HIS A 215 9.56 -0.74 24.86
N ARG A 216 9.86 -1.44 23.74
CA ARG A 216 10.19 -2.87 23.76
C ARG A 216 11.47 -3.17 24.52
N GLU A 217 12.53 -2.39 24.27
CA GLU A 217 13.82 -2.52 24.96
C GLU A 217 13.66 -2.27 26.46
N LEU A 218 12.96 -1.20 26.86
CA LEU A 218 12.70 -0.88 28.27
C LEU A 218 11.85 -1.95 28.96
N GLY A 219 10.79 -2.42 28.28
CA GLY A 219 9.96 -3.52 28.78
C GLY A 219 10.80 -4.78 29.02
N GLN A 220 11.70 -5.12 28.10
CA GLN A 220 12.59 -6.27 28.26
C GLN A 220 13.54 -6.09 29.46
N SER A 221 14.18 -4.93 29.59
CA SER A 221 15.06 -4.64 30.73
C SER A 221 14.34 -4.72 32.07
N LEU A 222 13.09 -4.25 32.17
CA LEU A 222 12.28 -4.35 33.40
C LEU A 222 11.88 -5.80 33.72
N SER A 223 11.64 -6.63 32.70
CA SER A 223 11.41 -8.07 32.90
C SER A 223 12.65 -8.72 33.50
N ASP A 224 13.83 -8.43 32.95
CA ASP A 224 15.08 -9.07 33.37
C ASP A 224 15.54 -8.57 34.74
N PHE A 225 15.37 -7.27 35.01
CA PHE A 225 15.53 -6.71 36.37
C PHE A 225 14.57 -7.37 37.36
N GLY A 226 13.29 -7.56 36.98
CA GLY A 226 12.30 -8.19 37.83
C GLY A 226 12.65 -9.63 38.22
N LYS A 227 13.14 -10.42 37.27
CA LYS A 227 13.66 -11.77 37.50
C LYS A 227 14.87 -11.75 38.42
N ALA A 228 15.84 -10.87 38.17
CA ALA A 228 17.04 -10.74 38.98
C ALA A 228 16.72 -10.33 40.43
N ALA A 229 15.79 -9.39 40.62
CA ALA A 229 15.33 -8.98 41.94
C ALA A 229 14.69 -10.14 42.71
N LYS A 230 13.85 -10.97 42.07
CA LYS A 230 13.30 -12.17 42.71
C LYS A 230 14.36 -13.19 43.10
N LEU A 231 15.35 -13.40 42.23
CA LEU A 231 16.47 -14.31 42.53
C LEU A 231 17.29 -13.82 43.72
N LEU A 232 17.58 -12.52 43.78
CA LEU A 232 18.22 -11.92 44.96
C LEU A 232 17.36 -12.11 46.21
N GLY A 233 16.06 -11.86 46.10
CA GLY A 233 15.13 -12.06 47.21
C GLY A 233 15.09 -13.50 47.76
N ALA A 234 15.35 -14.50 46.91
CA ALA A 234 15.44 -15.90 47.33
C ALA A 234 16.71 -16.22 48.14
N CYS A 235 17.74 -15.37 48.06
CA CYS A 235 18.99 -15.51 48.81
C CYS A 235 18.97 -14.76 50.15
N GLU A 236 17.92 -13.96 50.42
CA GLU A 236 17.84 -13.06 51.58
C GLU A 236 16.91 -13.59 52.69
N GLY A 237 17.03 -13.02 53.90
CA GLY A 237 16.13 -13.33 55.02
C GLY A 237 14.68 -12.88 54.80
N GLN A 238 13.72 -13.35 55.61
CA GLN A 238 12.27 -13.21 55.34
C GLN A 238 11.79 -11.79 54.95
N VAL A 239 12.20 -10.74 55.67
CA VAL A 239 11.72 -9.38 55.43
C VAL A 239 12.29 -8.80 54.14
N LEU A 240 13.60 -8.91 53.96
CA LEU A 240 14.30 -8.35 52.79
C LEU A 240 14.03 -9.17 51.53
N GLY A 241 13.98 -10.50 51.66
CA GLY A 241 13.62 -11.41 50.58
C GLY A 241 12.21 -11.18 50.04
N LYS A 242 11.25 -10.89 50.93
CA LYS A 242 9.90 -10.49 50.54
C LYS A 242 9.90 -9.16 49.78
N ALA A 243 10.62 -8.15 50.28
CA ALA A 243 10.70 -6.84 49.62
C ALA A 243 11.27 -6.93 48.19
N PHE A 244 12.34 -7.71 47.99
CA PHE A 244 12.91 -7.96 46.67
C PHE A 244 11.97 -8.74 45.75
N SER A 245 11.25 -9.73 46.30
CA SER A 245 10.25 -10.49 45.55
C SER A 245 9.10 -9.59 45.07
N ASP A 246 8.61 -8.71 45.94
CA ASP A 246 7.56 -7.74 45.63
C ASP A 246 8.05 -6.73 44.57
N LEU A 247 9.26 -6.18 44.72
CA LEU A 247 9.88 -5.30 43.73
C LEU A 247 9.98 -5.97 42.36
N GLY A 248 10.45 -7.22 42.34
CA GLY A 248 10.58 -7.98 41.10
C GLY A 248 9.23 -8.25 40.43
N ALA A 249 8.21 -8.59 41.21
CA ALA A 249 6.85 -8.76 40.70
C ALA A 249 6.27 -7.44 40.13
N LYS A 250 6.51 -6.31 40.78
CA LYS A 250 6.08 -4.99 40.26
C LYS A 250 6.82 -4.62 38.97
N SER A 251 8.11 -4.92 38.87
CA SER A 251 8.89 -4.67 37.66
C SER A 251 8.39 -5.50 36.47
N GLU A 252 8.12 -6.79 36.68
CA GLU A 252 7.53 -7.64 35.63
C GLU A 252 6.12 -7.17 35.22
N ALA A 253 5.30 -6.73 36.16
CA ALA A 253 3.98 -6.17 35.85
C ALA A 253 4.09 -4.88 35.01
N LEU A 254 5.06 -4.02 35.31
CA LEU A 254 5.33 -2.82 34.51
C LEU A 254 5.88 -3.18 33.11
N SER A 255 6.77 -4.17 33.04
CA SER A 255 7.28 -4.73 31.78
C SER A 255 6.14 -5.18 30.86
N ALA A 256 5.19 -5.96 31.38
CA ALA A 256 4.05 -6.44 30.61
C ALA A 256 3.19 -5.28 30.07
N LYS A 257 2.97 -4.22 30.86
CA LYS A 257 2.25 -3.02 30.41
C LYS A 257 2.99 -2.28 29.30
N LEU A 258 4.31 -2.10 29.43
CA LEU A 258 5.13 -1.45 28.41
C LEU A 258 5.20 -2.24 27.11
N GLN A 259 5.27 -3.57 27.17
CA GLN A 259 5.24 -4.41 25.96
C GLN A 259 3.87 -4.29 25.25
N LYS A 260 2.78 -4.25 26.01
CA LYS A 260 1.43 -4.03 25.44
C LYS A 260 1.32 -2.65 24.78
N GLU A 261 1.79 -1.60 25.44
CA GLU A 261 1.80 -0.24 24.90
C GLU A 261 2.67 -0.16 23.64
N ALA A 262 3.84 -0.80 23.63
CA ALA A 262 4.70 -0.85 22.45
C ALA A 262 3.99 -1.48 21.24
N HIS A 263 3.23 -2.56 21.47
CA HIS A 263 2.43 -3.19 20.43
C HIS A 263 1.29 -2.28 19.94
N GLN A 264 0.62 -1.57 20.84
CA GLN A 264 -0.40 -0.58 20.45
C GLN A 264 0.21 0.54 19.60
N LEU A 265 1.34 1.12 20.03
CA LEU A 265 2.07 2.14 19.27
C LEU A 265 2.53 1.64 17.89
N LEU A 266 2.95 0.38 17.79
CA LEU A 266 3.27 -0.22 16.50
C LEU A 266 2.05 -0.19 15.56
N MET A 267 0.90 -0.69 16.02
CA MET A 267 -0.30 -0.81 15.18
C MET A 267 -0.97 0.51 14.87
N SER A 268 -1.07 1.42 15.84
CA SER A 268 -1.85 2.66 15.69
C SER A 268 -1.02 3.86 15.23
N PHE A 269 0.31 3.77 15.24
CA PHE A 269 1.19 4.91 14.92
C PHE A 269 2.28 4.57 13.91
N GLU A 270 3.13 3.57 14.17
CA GLU A 270 4.24 3.24 13.27
C GLU A 270 3.76 2.66 11.93
N GLU A 271 2.86 1.67 11.93
CA GLU A 271 2.37 1.04 10.69
C GLU A 271 1.58 1.99 9.78
N PRO A 272 0.67 2.85 10.29
CA PRO A 272 0.03 3.87 9.47
C PRO A 272 1.02 4.83 8.80
N LEU A 273 2.08 5.25 9.50
CA LEU A 273 3.13 6.10 8.90
C LEU A 273 3.90 5.35 7.80
N LYS A 274 4.23 4.07 8.02
CA LYS A 274 4.83 3.24 6.96
C LYS A 274 3.94 3.11 5.74
N ASP A 275 2.63 2.92 5.94
CA ASP A 275 1.67 2.85 4.85
C ASP A 275 1.61 4.16 4.05
N TYR A 276 1.60 5.32 4.71
CA TYR A 276 1.65 6.62 4.03
C TYR A 276 2.95 6.85 3.25
N VAL A 277 4.11 6.48 3.81
CA VAL A 277 5.39 6.53 3.07
C VAL A 277 5.30 5.70 1.79
N ARG A 278 4.78 4.47 1.88
CA ARG A 278 4.60 3.61 0.70
C ARG A 278 3.58 4.19 -0.29
N ALA A 279 2.52 4.84 0.18
CA ALA A 279 1.52 5.46 -0.68
C ALA A 279 2.13 6.63 -1.48
N VAL A 280 2.95 7.47 -0.84
CA VAL A 280 3.69 8.53 -1.52
C VAL A 280 4.67 7.95 -2.55
N GLN A 281 5.31 6.83 -2.26
CA GLN A 281 6.16 6.12 -3.23
C GLN A 281 5.37 5.62 -4.45
N SER A 282 4.16 5.07 -4.26
CA SER A 282 3.24 4.73 -5.36
C SER A 282 2.87 5.96 -6.21
N ILE A 283 2.62 7.10 -5.57
CA ILE A 283 2.32 8.36 -6.27
C ILE A 283 3.53 8.82 -7.09
N LYS A 284 4.75 8.77 -6.52
CA LYS A 284 5.99 9.11 -7.25
C LYS A 284 6.25 8.18 -8.43
N ALA A 285 5.94 6.88 -8.31
CA ALA A 285 6.03 5.96 -9.43
C ALA A 285 5.07 6.37 -10.56
N THR A 286 3.85 6.79 -10.21
CA THR A 286 2.84 7.28 -11.17
C THR A 286 3.27 8.59 -11.85
N ILE A 287 3.89 9.52 -11.10
CA ILE A 287 4.53 10.73 -11.64
C ILE A 287 5.63 10.36 -12.65
N GLY A 288 6.44 9.33 -12.36
CA GLY A 288 7.44 8.80 -13.27
C GLY A 288 6.85 8.21 -14.55
N GLU A 289 5.79 7.41 -14.45
CA GLU A 289 5.07 6.88 -15.62
C GLU A 289 4.45 8.00 -16.46
N ARG A 290 3.86 9.02 -15.83
CA ARG A 290 3.35 10.21 -16.53
C ARG A 290 4.45 10.92 -17.30
N ALA A 291 5.61 11.16 -16.68
CA ALA A 291 6.73 11.80 -17.35
C ALA A 291 7.22 10.98 -18.56
N ASN A 292 7.22 9.65 -18.47
CA ASN A 292 7.56 8.77 -19.59
C ASN A 292 6.53 8.87 -20.73
N ALA A 293 5.24 8.84 -20.40
CA ALA A 293 4.16 8.97 -21.37
C ALA A 293 4.19 10.33 -22.08
N PHE A 294 4.46 11.40 -21.34
CA PHE A 294 4.61 12.75 -21.90
C PHE A 294 5.75 12.82 -22.92
N ARG A 295 6.93 12.27 -22.57
CA ARG A 295 8.06 12.22 -23.52
C ARG A 295 7.72 11.44 -24.79
N GLN A 296 7.10 10.27 -24.64
CA GLN A 296 6.69 9.46 -25.78
C GLN A 296 5.68 10.20 -26.67
N GLN A 297 4.76 10.96 -26.07
CA GLN A 297 3.81 11.79 -26.81
C GLN A 297 4.53 12.87 -27.64
N CYS A 298 5.53 13.55 -27.07
CA CYS A 298 6.33 14.54 -27.79
C CYS A 298 7.09 13.91 -28.96
N GLU A 299 7.77 12.77 -28.75
CA GLU A 299 8.49 12.04 -29.79
C GLU A 299 7.57 11.62 -30.95
N LEU A 300 6.37 11.13 -30.63
CA LEU A 300 5.36 10.76 -31.63
C LEU A 300 4.85 11.99 -32.40
N ALA A 301 4.63 13.11 -31.73
CA ALA A 301 4.19 14.36 -32.36
C ALA A 301 5.24 14.91 -33.34
N GLU A 302 6.52 14.86 -33.00
CA GLU A 302 7.62 15.20 -33.91
C GLU A 302 7.67 14.27 -35.12
N THR A 303 7.55 12.96 -34.88
CA THR A 303 7.52 11.95 -35.94
C THR A 303 6.34 12.18 -36.90
N MET A 304 5.17 12.56 -36.38
CA MET A 304 4.01 12.89 -37.20
C MET A 304 4.27 14.10 -38.10
N LYS A 305 4.82 15.19 -37.54
CA LYS A 305 5.18 16.40 -38.32
C LYS A 305 6.18 16.10 -39.44
N LEU A 306 7.21 15.29 -39.16
CA LEU A 306 8.19 14.86 -40.16
C LEU A 306 7.54 14.07 -41.29
N LYS A 307 6.60 13.17 -40.97
CA LYS A 307 5.85 12.41 -41.98
C LYS A 307 4.93 13.30 -42.82
N GLU A 308 4.28 14.29 -42.23
CA GLU A 308 3.46 15.27 -42.94
C GLU A 308 4.29 16.08 -43.95
N ILE A 309 5.47 16.57 -43.53
CA ILE A 309 6.41 17.29 -44.41
C ILE A 309 6.87 16.39 -45.56
N ASN A 310 7.26 15.15 -45.28
CA ASN A 310 7.70 14.20 -46.31
C ASN A 310 6.59 13.85 -47.30
N LEU A 311 5.35 13.71 -46.83
CA LEU A 311 4.18 13.46 -47.67
C LEU A 311 3.91 14.66 -48.59
N TYR A 312 3.96 15.88 -48.04
CA TYR A 312 3.78 17.11 -48.80
C TYR A 312 4.86 17.26 -49.89
N ALA A 313 6.12 17.01 -49.56
CA ALA A 313 7.23 17.04 -50.51
C ALA A 313 7.07 15.98 -51.62
N SER A 314 6.55 14.80 -51.29
CA SER A 314 6.30 13.72 -52.25
C SER A 314 5.14 14.00 -53.20
N CYS A 315 4.08 14.69 -52.72
CA CYS A 315 2.92 15.08 -53.52
C CYS A 315 3.17 16.32 -54.39
N HIS A 316 4.13 17.18 -54.03
CA HIS A 316 4.49 18.39 -54.77
C HIS A 316 5.97 18.45 -55.17
N PRO A 317 6.48 17.51 -55.99
CA PRO A 317 7.90 17.44 -56.34
C PRO A 317 8.41 18.67 -57.11
N PHE A 318 7.54 19.33 -57.89
CA PHE A 318 7.91 20.51 -58.69
C PHE A 318 7.99 21.83 -57.91
N ILE A 319 7.38 21.93 -56.71
CA ILE A 319 7.38 23.19 -55.94
C ILE A 319 8.72 23.39 -55.21
N MET A 320 9.40 22.32 -54.80
CA MET A 320 10.73 22.45 -54.16
C MET A 320 11.89 22.64 -55.15
N SER A 321 11.72 22.29 -56.43
CA SER A 321 12.77 22.49 -57.45
C SER A 321 12.94 23.95 -57.86
N CYS A 322 11.90 24.79 -57.75
CA CYS A 322 11.99 26.21 -58.09
C CYS A 322 12.73 27.05 -57.03
N SER A 323 12.84 26.57 -55.79
CA SER A 323 13.53 27.29 -54.71
C SER A 323 15.05 27.10 -54.73
N LEU A 324 15.54 26.01 -55.33
CA LEU A 324 16.97 25.67 -55.41
C LEU A 324 17.65 26.12 -56.73
N LEU A 325 16.89 26.70 -57.66
CA LEU A 325 17.41 27.23 -58.94
C LEU A 325 17.41 28.76 -59.00
N ALA A 326 17.16 29.43 -57.87
CA ALA A 326 17.13 30.89 -57.76
C ALA A 326 18.28 31.48 -56.91
N GLU A 327 19.32 30.68 -56.61
CA GLU A 327 20.61 31.15 -56.10
C GLU A 327 21.70 31.05 -57.17
#